data_AF-A0A0K6G0D9-F1
#
_entry.id   AF-A0A0K6G0D9-F1
#
_cell.length_a   1.000
_cell.length_b   1.000
_cell.length_c   1.000
_cell.angle_alpha   90.00
_cell.angle_beta   90.00
_cell.angle_gamma   90.00
#
_symmetry.space_group_name_H-M   'P 1'
#
loop_
_entity.id
_entity.type
_entity.pdbx_description
1 polymer ?
#
loop_
_entity_poly.entity_id
_entity_poly.type
_entity_poly.pdbx_seq_one_letter_code
_entity_poly.pdbx_strand_id
1 'polypeptide(L)'
;MSSFLLLLVQVSFVLAQNDETKERPLAYIPNKIAAIVAGSIYMFTAGASALWLFRHWGRYMLAIIIGSACYAAGLYLRIVYANDPDNVMKYATMNLIILLSPCAFIAGVYMLLSCLAIHLDATDLLLVPHRLLTKVFVISDVVTFLAQAAGGGMTAGDNANMQNVGKKIFLGGLIAQLISFLGYTVVFGVFVWRMRTQRNDDWSSRPHGILRHWLALAAAMALSCQNIIVRSVFRVAENAQGRHGVLAGNEQYFYMMDCAVLWVAVSVFLVIWPPRYLTGYKPAGTGRELESEVKLIAPERYEMPHYSGRI
;
A
#
# COMPACT_ATOMS: atom_id res chain seq x y z
N MET A 1 11.11 -11.67 -0.24
CA MET A 1 10.38 -10.95 -1.32
C MET A 1 9.99 -11.87 -2.47
N SER A 2 10.77 -12.89 -2.83
CA SER A 2 10.41 -13.85 -3.90
C SER A 2 9.19 -14.71 -3.56
N SER A 3 9.03 -15.17 -2.32
CA SER A 3 7.92 -16.06 -1.94
C SER A 3 6.54 -15.40 -2.05
N PHE A 4 6.43 -14.10 -1.77
CA PHE A 4 5.16 -13.37 -1.89
C PHE A 4 4.78 -13.12 -3.36
N LEU A 5 5.77 -12.74 -4.19
CA LEU A 5 5.58 -12.61 -5.64
C LEU A 5 5.25 -13.96 -6.28
N LEU A 6 5.90 -15.04 -5.86
CA LEU A 6 5.60 -16.40 -6.33
C LEU A 6 4.21 -16.84 -5.87
N LEU A 7 3.78 -16.50 -4.66
CA LEU A 7 2.43 -16.80 -4.19
C LEU A 7 1.38 -16.00 -4.97
N LEU A 8 1.65 -14.73 -5.31
CA LEU A 8 0.80 -13.94 -6.20
C LEU A 8 0.72 -14.53 -7.61
N VAL A 9 1.86 -14.99 -8.16
CA VAL A 9 1.92 -15.64 -9.48
C VAL A 9 1.22 -17.01 -9.44
N GLN A 10 1.39 -17.80 -8.38
CA GLN A 10 0.72 -19.08 -8.19
C GLN A 10 -0.79 -18.91 -8.01
N VAL A 11 -1.23 -17.93 -7.22
CA VAL A 11 -2.65 -17.57 -7.13
C VAL A 11 -3.17 -17.14 -8.51
N SER A 12 -2.42 -16.33 -9.25
CA SER A 12 -2.79 -15.93 -10.61
C SER A 12 -2.84 -17.10 -11.60
N PHE A 13 -1.98 -18.11 -11.44
CA PHE A 13 -1.88 -19.28 -12.32
C PHE A 13 -2.94 -20.35 -11.98
N VAL A 14 -3.20 -20.59 -10.70
CA VAL A 14 -4.29 -21.46 -10.22
C VAL A 14 -5.64 -20.88 -10.64
N LEU A 15 -5.76 -19.56 -10.65
CA LEU A 15 -6.93 -18.85 -11.19
C LEU A 15 -6.96 -18.75 -12.71
N ALA A 16 -5.98 -19.30 -13.45
CA ALA A 16 -5.94 -19.27 -14.93
C ALA A 16 -6.50 -20.54 -15.59
N GLN A 17 -6.91 -21.55 -14.81
CA GLN A 17 -7.27 -22.87 -15.32
C GLN A 17 -8.76 -23.10 -15.61
N ASN A 18 -9.66 -22.18 -15.29
CA ASN A 18 -11.11 -22.39 -15.44
C ASN A 18 -11.77 -21.19 -16.13
N ASP A 19 -12.12 -21.29 -17.41
CA ASP A 19 -13.15 -20.40 -17.96
C ASP A 19 -13.87 -21.01 -19.17
N GLU A 20 -15.13 -21.37 -18.95
CA GLU A 20 -16.23 -21.26 -19.93
C GLU A 20 -17.54 -20.90 -19.20
N THR A 21 -17.67 -19.69 -18.65
CA THR A 21 -19.03 -19.14 -18.38
C THR A 21 -19.22 -17.69 -18.85
N LYS A 22 -20.26 -17.54 -19.69
CA LYS A 22 -20.71 -16.34 -20.40
C LYS A 22 -21.41 -15.36 -19.45
N GLU A 23 -20.72 -14.37 -18.88
CA GLU A 23 -21.29 -13.05 -18.52
C GLU A 23 -20.21 -12.05 -18.05
N ARG A 24 -20.14 -10.86 -18.65
CA ARG A 24 -19.03 -9.87 -18.53
C ARG A 24 -18.81 -9.26 -17.14
N PRO A 25 -17.60 -9.38 -16.57
CA PRO A 25 -17.05 -8.67 -15.41
C PRO A 25 -17.69 -7.35 -14.99
N LEU A 26 -17.48 -6.43 -15.93
CA LEU A 26 -17.79 -5.03 -15.86
C LEU A 26 -18.96 -4.73 -16.80
N ALA A 27 -19.82 -3.79 -16.39
CA ALA A 27 -20.95 -3.32 -17.21
C ALA A 27 -20.51 -2.43 -18.39
N TYR A 28 -19.22 -2.07 -18.47
CA TYR A 28 -18.63 -1.27 -19.54
C TYR A 28 -17.34 -1.90 -20.07
N ILE A 29 -16.99 -1.54 -21.30
CA ILE A 29 -15.69 -1.88 -21.90
C ILE A 29 -14.69 -0.79 -21.48
N PRO A 30 -13.58 -1.12 -20.78
CA PRO A 30 -12.64 -0.12 -20.30
C PRO A 30 -11.98 0.66 -21.43
N ASN A 31 -11.81 1.98 -21.23
CA ASN A 31 -11.10 2.82 -22.17
C ASN A 31 -9.58 2.58 -22.09
N LYS A 32 -9.04 1.99 -23.16
CA LYS A 32 -7.61 1.65 -23.28
C LYS A 32 -6.70 2.87 -23.15
N ILE A 33 -7.10 4.02 -23.69
CA ILE A 33 -6.29 5.26 -23.66
C ILE A 33 -6.18 5.78 -22.22
N ALA A 34 -7.30 5.81 -21.48
CA ALA A 34 -7.31 6.25 -20.08
C ALA A 34 -6.44 5.34 -19.20
N ALA A 35 -6.48 4.02 -19.44
CA ALA A 35 -5.64 3.05 -18.73
C ALA A 35 -4.15 3.23 -19.01
N ILE A 36 -3.77 3.48 -20.27
CA ILE A 36 -2.38 3.76 -20.65
C ILE A 36 -1.88 5.04 -19.99
N VAL A 37 -2.64 6.14 -20.08
CA VAL A 37 -2.25 7.44 -19.51
C VAL A 37 -2.08 7.33 -18.00
N ALA A 38 -3.06 6.75 -17.30
CA ALA A 38 -2.99 6.57 -15.86
C ALA A 38 -1.84 5.62 -15.44
N GLY A 39 -1.65 4.51 -16.17
CA GLY A 39 -0.57 3.55 -15.92
C GLY A 39 0.80 4.20 -16.06
N SER A 40 0.99 5.01 -17.11
CA SER A 40 2.23 5.76 -17.35
C SER A 40 2.52 6.80 -16.26
N ILE A 41 1.50 7.49 -15.76
CA ILE A 41 1.64 8.44 -14.64
C ILE A 41 2.13 7.71 -13.38
N TYR A 42 1.56 6.54 -13.05
CA TYR A 42 2.01 5.74 -11.92
C TYR A 42 3.41 5.17 -12.11
N MET A 43 3.76 4.70 -13.31
CA MET A 43 5.11 4.25 -13.64
C MET A 43 6.13 5.38 -13.51
N PHE A 44 5.80 6.59 -13.97
CA PHE A 44 6.64 7.76 -13.81
C PHE A 44 6.85 8.10 -12.33
N THR A 45 5.78 8.07 -11.54
CA THR A 45 5.81 8.30 -10.09
C THR A 45 6.67 7.25 -9.36
N ALA A 46 6.55 5.98 -9.75
CA ALA A 46 7.36 4.87 -9.26
C ALA A 46 8.84 5.04 -9.62
N GLY A 47 9.12 5.40 -10.88
CA GLY A 47 10.48 5.65 -11.38
C GLY A 47 11.14 6.85 -10.70
N ALA A 48 10.43 7.97 -10.55
CA ALA A 48 10.91 9.13 -9.81
C ALA A 48 11.24 8.76 -8.35
N SER A 49 10.37 8.00 -7.69
CA SER A 49 10.59 7.49 -6.34
C SER A 49 11.81 6.56 -6.26
N ALA A 50 12.00 5.69 -7.26
CA ALA A 50 13.15 4.79 -7.32
C ALA A 50 14.47 5.54 -7.54
N LEU A 51 14.51 6.53 -8.43
CA LEU A 51 15.69 7.36 -8.67
C LEU A 51 16.12 8.10 -7.39
N TRP A 52 15.15 8.64 -6.65
CA TRP A 52 15.41 9.28 -5.37
C TRP A 52 15.84 8.29 -4.28
N LEU A 53 15.33 7.05 -4.30
CA LEU A 53 15.78 5.97 -3.41
C LEU A 53 17.27 5.66 -3.64
N PHE A 54 17.70 5.52 -4.90
CA PHE A 54 19.11 5.28 -5.24
C PHE A 54 20.01 6.44 -4.79
N ARG A 55 19.50 7.68 -4.83
CA ARG A 55 20.24 8.88 -4.41
C ARG A 55 20.38 9.01 -2.87
N HIS A 56 19.38 8.59 -2.09
CA HIS A 56 19.27 8.90 -0.66
C HIS A 56 19.14 7.68 0.29
N TRP A 57 19.21 6.44 -0.23
CA TRP A 57 19.27 5.19 0.55
C TRP A 57 18.19 5.01 1.64
N GLY A 58 16.96 5.45 1.36
CA GLY A 58 15.82 5.36 2.28
C GLY A 58 14.98 4.08 2.10
N ARG A 59 15.35 2.98 2.76
CA ARG A 59 14.62 1.67 2.70
C ARG A 59 13.11 1.78 2.97
N TYR A 60 12.68 2.80 3.70
CA TYR A 60 11.29 3.13 4.03
C TYR A 60 10.40 3.40 2.81
N MET A 61 10.97 3.78 1.67
CA MET A 61 10.20 4.13 0.46
C MET A 61 10.00 2.97 -0.50
N LEU A 62 10.55 1.79 -0.20
CA LEU A 62 10.33 0.58 -0.99
C LEU A 62 8.84 0.21 -1.04
N ALA A 63 8.11 0.38 0.06
CA ALA A 63 6.69 0.09 0.14
C ALA A 63 5.86 0.98 -0.82
N ILE A 64 6.20 2.26 -0.93
CA ILE A 64 5.56 3.22 -1.85
C ILE A 64 5.90 2.88 -3.31
N ILE A 65 7.16 2.54 -3.59
CA ILE A 65 7.59 2.13 -4.94
C ILE A 65 6.85 0.85 -5.37
N ILE A 66 6.83 -0.17 -4.52
CA ILE A 66 6.12 -1.42 -4.79
C ILE A 66 4.62 -1.17 -4.97
N GLY A 67 4.00 -0.37 -4.09
CA GLY A 67 2.57 -0.03 -4.21
C GLY A 67 2.25 0.68 -5.53
N SER A 68 3.09 1.63 -5.95
CA SER A 68 2.90 2.37 -7.20
C SER A 68 3.13 1.50 -8.45
N ALA A 69 4.12 0.62 -8.42
CA ALA A 69 4.39 -0.34 -9.49
C ALA A 69 3.25 -1.38 -9.61
N CYS A 70 2.74 -1.90 -8.49
CA CYS A 70 1.57 -2.79 -8.49
C CYS A 70 0.33 -2.10 -9.05
N TYR A 71 0.08 -0.83 -8.72
CA TYR A 71 -1.04 -0.09 -9.29
C TYR A 71 -0.92 0.07 -10.79
N ALA A 72 0.27 0.46 -11.27
CA ALA A 72 0.55 0.56 -12.71
C ALA A 72 0.34 -0.78 -13.43
N ALA A 73 0.85 -1.87 -12.86
CA ALA A 73 0.64 -3.21 -13.40
C ALA A 73 -0.85 -3.57 -13.49
N GLY A 74 -1.64 -3.24 -12.47
CA GLY A 74 -3.10 -3.40 -12.48
C GLY A 74 -3.79 -2.61 -13.58
N LEU A 75 -3.37 -1.35 -13.81
CA LEU A 75 -3.89 -0.52 -14.90
C LEU A 75 -3.51 -1.06 -16.29
N TYR A 76 -2.31 -1.62 -16.46
CA TYR A 76 -1.95 -2.27 -17.73
C TYR A 76 -2.73 -3.58 -17.95
N LEU A 77 -2.97 -4.36 -16.90
CA LEU A 77 -3.84 -5.55 -16.98
C LEU A 77 -5.28 -5.19 -17.34
N ARG A 78 -5.73 -3.97 -17.03
CA ARG A 78 -7.03 -3.46 -17.47
C ARG A 78 -7.12 -3.33 -18.99
N ILE A 79 -6.03 -3.05 -19.69
CA ILE A 79 -5.96 -3.04 -21.15
C ILE A 79 -6.12 -4.46 -21.70
N VAL A 80 -5.48 -5.44 -21.06
CA VAL A 80 -5.59 -6.86 -21.41
C VAL A 80 -7.03 -7.34 -21.21
N TYR A 81 -7.67 -6.98 -20.10
CA TYR A 81 -9.09 -7.25 -19.87
C TYR A 81 -10.00 -6.54 -20.89
N ALA A 82 -9.67 -5.32 -21.32
CA ALA A 82 -10.44 -4.59 -22.35
C ALA A 82 -10.40 -5.25 -23.73
N ASN A 83 -9.45 -6.16 -23.99
CA ASN A 83 -9.43 -6.97 -25.22
C ASN A 83 -10.36 -8.19 -25.13
N ASP A 84 -10.52 -8.78 -23.94
CA ASP A 84 -11.36 -9.95 -23.68
C ASP A 84 -12.22 -9.76 -22.42
N PRO A 85 -13.28 -8.91 -22.50
CA PRO A 85 -14.08 -8.52 -21.35
C PRO A 85 -14.96 -9.64 -20.79
N ASP A 86 -15.05 -10.78 -21.48
CA ASP A 86 -15.86 -11.93 -21.09
C ASP A 86 -15.11 -12.87 -20.11
N ASN A 87 -13.80 -12.69 -19.93
CA ASN A 87 -12.99 -13.58 -19.09
C ASN A 87 -12.97 -13.11 -17.61
N VAL A 88 -13.55 -13.92 -16.72
CA VAL A 88 -13.71 -13.60 -15.30
C VAL A 88 -12.35 -13.61 -14.58
N MET A 89 -11.44 -14.47 -15.03
CA MET A 89 -10.11 -14.62 -14.44
C MET A 89 -9.26 -13.36 -14.67
N LYS A 90 -9.26 -12.82 -15.90
CA LYS A 90 -8.55 -11.56 -16.24
C LYS A 90 -9.05 -10.40 -15.37
N TYR A 91 -10.36 -10.33 -15.12
CA TYR A 91 -10.95 -9.36 -14.20
C TYR A 91 -10.49 -9.57 -12.76
N ALA A 92 -10.52 -10.81 -12.26
CA ALA A 92 -10.09 -11.14 -10.90
C ALA A 92 -8.61 -10.79 -10.67
N THR A 93 -7.72 -11.19 -11.58
CA THR A 93 -6.28 -10.88 -11.50
C THR A 93 -6.01 -9.37 -11.54
N MET A 94 -6.67 -8.65 -12.45
CA MET A 94 -6.60 -7.19 -12.52
C MET A 94 -7.02 -6.56 -11.19
N ASN A 95 -8.19 -6.94 -10.66
CA ASN A 95 -8.73 -6.36 -9.43
C ASN A 95 -7.84 -6.66 -8.23
N LEU A 96 -7.35 -7.89 -8.08
CA LEU A 96 -6.43 -8.26 -6.98
C LEU A 96 -5.13 -7.47 -6.99
N ILE A 97 -4.54 -7.23 -8.16
CA ILE A 97 -3.31 -6.43 -8.27
C ILE A 97 -3.57 -4.96 -7.93
N ILE A 98 -4.72 -4.41 -8.33
CA ILE A 98 -5.15 -3.05 -7.96
C ILE A 98 -5.43 -2.93 -6.45
N LEU A 99 -5.89 -4.00 -5.81
CA LEU A 99 -6.16 -4.06 -4.37
C LEU A 99 -4.91 -4.32 -3.53
N LEU A 100 -3.88 -4.94 -4.09
CA LEU A 100 -2.60 -5.12 -3.40
C LEU A 100 -1.88 -3.78 -3.19
N SER A 101 -1.98 -2.88 -4.16
CA SER A 101 -1.35 -1.56 -4.14
C SER A 101 -1.59 -0.74 -2.85
N PRO A 102 -2.82 -0.51 -2.37
CA PRO A 102 -3.06 0.22 -1.11
C PRO A 102 -2.45 -0.47 0.11
N CYS A 103 -2.45 -1.80 0.20
CA CYS A 103 -1.86 -2.50 1.34
C CYS A 103 -0.36 -2.16 1.46
N ALA A 104 0.34 -2.08 0.32
CA ALA A 104 1.73 -1.67 0.29
C ALA A 104 1.91 -0.21 0.73
N PHE A 105 1.03 0.70 0.30
CA PHE A 105 1.08 2.10 0.73
C PHE A 105 0.80 2.27 2.23
N ILE A 106 -0.22 1.58 2.73
CA ILE A 106 -0.61 1.57 4.13
C ILE A 106 0.57 1.08 5.01
N ALA A 107 1.21 -0.03 4.61
CA ALA A 107 2.42 -0.51 5.29
C ALA A 107 3.56 0.53 5.29
N GLY A 108 3.75 1.27 4.20
CA GLY A 108 4.73 2.37 4.13
C GLY A 108 4.44 3.49 5.12
N VAL A 109 3.18 3.91 5.24
CA VAL A 109 2.75 4.94 6.19
C VAL A 109 2.93 4.48 7.64
N TYR A 110 2.69 3.20 7.95
CA TYR A 110 2.94 2.62 9.27
C TYR A 110 4.43 2.68 9.68
N MET A 111 5.31 2.37 8.74
CA MET A 111 6.76 2.48 8.95
C MET A 111 7.19 3.93 9.15
N LEU A 112 6.60 4.87 8.39
CA LEU A 112 6.89 6.30 8.52
C LEU A 112 6.50 6.84 9.90
N LEU A 113 5.34 6.45 10.45
CA LEU A 113 4.94 6.87 11.79
C LEU A 113 5.91 6.34 12.87
N SER A 114 6.29 5.07 12.77
CA SER A 114 7.23 4.48 13.72
C SER A 114 8.58 5.18 13.68
N CYS A 115 9.06 5.53 12.48
CA CYS A 115 10.31 6.27 12.30
C CYS A 115 10.21 7.70 12.84
N LEU A 116 9.10 8.39 12.58
CA LEU A 116 8.83 9.74 13.06
C LEU A 116 8.81 9.79 14.60
N ALA A 117 8.13 8.83 15.25
CA ALA A 117 8.07 8.73 16.71
C ALA A 117 9.46 8.50 17.34
N ILE A 118 10.32 7.68 16.72
CA ILE A 118 11.70 7.46 17.17
C ILE A 118 12.55 8.70 16.94
N HIS A 119 12.43 9.36 15.78
CA HIS A 119 13.22 10.54 15.46
C HIS A 119 12.94 11.72 16.41
N LEU A 120 11.70 11.85 16.86
CA LEU A 120 11.29 12.86 17.83
C LEU A 120 11.59 12.46 19.27
N ASP A 121 12.17 11.27 19.52
CA ASP A 121 12.33 10.69 20.86
C ASP A 121 11.01 10.75 21.66
N ALA A 122 9.92 10.46 20.96
CA ALA A 122 8.53 10.63 21.40
C ALA A 122 7.79 9.29 21.41
N THR A 123 8.53 8.18 21.56
CA THR A 123 7.96 6.83 21.59
C THR A 123 6.95 6.65 22.72
N ASP A 124 7.14 7.36 23.83
CA ASP A 124 6.26 7.31 25.01
C ASP A 124 4.92 8.01 24.80
N LEU A 125 4.85 8.92 23.81
CA LEU A 125 3.63 9.61 23.43
C LEU A 125 2.73 8.74 22.54
N LEU A 126 3.28 7.67 21.96
CA LEU A 126 2.56 6.71 21.11
C LEU A 126 1.62 5.86 21.99
N LEU A 127 0.34 5.76 21.63
CA LEU A 127 -0.66 4.96 22.39
C LEU A 127 -0.29 3.48 22.49
N VAL A 128 0.44 2.97 21.49
CA VAL A 128 0.83 1.57 21.36
C VAL A 128 2.32 1.55 21.01
N PRO A 129 3.12 0.62 21.55
CA PRO A 129 4.53 0.51 21.19
C PRO A 129 4.72 0.41 19.67
N HIS A 130 5.62 1.22 19.12
CA HIS A 130 5.85 1.35 17.68
C HIS A 130 6.10 0.00 16.97
N ARG A 131 6.75 -0.94 17.66
CA ARG A 131 7.05 -2.30 17.15
C ARG A 131 5.81 -3.17 17.01
N LEU A 132 4.86 -3.07 17.94
CA LEU A 132 3.61 -3.82 17.89
C LEU A 132 2.64 -3.19 16.90
N LEU A 133 2.58 -1.86 16.86
CA LEU A 133 1.73 -1.11 15.93
C LEU A 133 1.96 -1.59 14.49
N THR A 134 3.20 -1.50 14.00
CA THR A 134 3.51 -1.88 12.61
C THR A 134 3.23 -3.36 12.35
N LYS A 135 3.58 -4.27 13.28
CA LYS A 135 3.36 -5.71 13.09
C LYS A 135 1.87 -6.07 13.03
N VAL A 136 1.07 -5.59 13.98
CA VAL A 136 -0.36 -5.91 14.07
C VAL A 136 -1.10 -5.41 12.83
N PHE A 137 -0.86 -4.16 12.42
CA PHE A 137 -1.57 -3.61 11.27
C PHE A 137 -1.10 -4.21 9.93
N VAL A 138 0.18 -4.55 9.77
CA VAL A 138 0.65 -5.25 8.56
C VAL A 138 0.08 -6.67 8.50
N ILE A 139 0.02 -7.40 9.62
CA ILE A 139 -0.60 -8.74 9.64
C ILE A 139 -2.09 -8.63 9.32
N SER A 140 -2.78 -7.63 9.86
CA SER A 140 -4.18 -7.35 9.54
C SER A 140 -4.39 -7.10 8.03
N ASP A 141 -3.52 -6.30 7.39
CA ASP A 141 -3.56 -6.05 5.96
C ASP A 141 -3.28 -7.31 5.12
N VAL A 142 -2.36 -8.17 5.55
CA VAL A 142 -2.08 -9.44 4.86
C VAL A 142 -3.28 -10.38 4.96
N VAL A 143 -3.89 -10.52 6.14
CA VAL A 143 -5.07 -11.37 6.34
C VAL A 143 -6.26 -10.88 5.52
N THR A 144 -6.50 -9.56 5.51
CA THR A 144 -7.59 -8.96 4.73
C THR A 144 -7.34 -9.04 3.22
N PHE A 145 -6.08 -8.95 2.77
CA PHE A 145 -5.71 -9.20 1.38
C PHE A 145 -5.93 -10.66 0.98
N LEU A 146 -5.54 -11.62 1.82
CA LEU A 146 -5.79 -13.04 1.56
C LEU A 146 -7.29 -13.36 1.50
N ALA A 147 -8.10 -12.74 2.36
CA ALA A 147 -9.55 -12.84 2.28
C ALA A 147 -10.10 -12.30 0.95
N GLN A 148 -9.58 -11.18 0.46
CA GLN A 148 -9.94 -10.63 -0.87
C GLN A 148 -9.48 -11.55 -2.00
N ALA A 149 -8.27 -12.11 -1.94
CA ALA A 149 -7.76 -13.07 -2.92
C ALA A 149 -8.62 -14.33 -2.97
N ALA A 150 -8.97 -14.89 -1.81
CA ALA A 150 -9.86 -16.04 -1.71
C ALA A 150 -11.27 -15.71 -2.23
N GLY A 151 -11.84 -14.57 -1.81
CA GLY A 151 -13.15 -14.09 -2.25
C GLY A 151 -13.22 -13.89 -3.77
N GLY A 152 -12.21 -13.22 -4.34
CA GLY A 152 -12.09 -12.99 -5.78
C GLY A 152 -11.90 -14.29 -6.57
N GLY A 153 -11.12 -15.23 -6.04
CA GLY A 153 -10.96 -16.55 -6.63
C GLY A 153 -12.26 -17.36 -6.65
N MET A 154 -13.02 -17.34 -5.56
CA MET A 154 -14.33 -18.01 -5.49
C MET A 154 -15.36 -17.41 -6.43
N THR A 155 -15.26 -16.10 -6.74
CA THR A 155 -16.12 -15.46 -7.75
C THR A 155 -15.81 -15.85 -9.18
N ALA A 156 -14.66 -16.46 -9.45
CA ALA A 156 -14.26 -16.93 -10.78
C ALA A 156 -14.70 -18.37 -11.09
N GLY A 157 -15.27 -19.11 -10.13
CA GLY A 157 -15.80 -20.45 -10.37
C GLY A 157 -17.23 -20.46 -10.89
N ASP A 158 -17.66 -21.56 -11.52
CA ASP A 158 -18.98 -21.68 -12.17
C ASP A 158 -20.17 -21.82 -11.21
N ASN A 159 -19.93 -22.07 -9.93
CA ASN A 159 -20.98 -22.31 -8.95
C ASN A 159 -21.58 -21.00 -8.42
N ALA A 160 -22.82 -20.67 -8.78
CA ALA A 160 -23.51 -19.45 -8.35
C ALA A 160 -23.53 -19.24 -6.81
N ASN A 161 -23.68 -20.31 -6.03
CA ASN A 161 -23.59 -20.23 -4.56
C ASN A 161 -22.17 -19.86 -4.08
N MET A 162 -21.13 -20.42 -4.71
CA MET A 162 -19.73 -20.09 -4.39
C MET A 162 -19.40 -18.65 -4.80
N GLN A 163 -19.92 -18.17 -5.92
CA GLN A 163 -19.75 -16.78 -6.32
C GLN A 163 -20.37 -15.80 -5.32
N ASN A 164 -21.57 -16.08 -4.81
CA ASN A 164 -22.23 -15.22 -3.82
C ASN A 164 -21.48 -15.21 -2.48
N VAL A 165 -20.97 -16.36 -2.04
CA VAL A 165 -20.11 -16.45 -0.85
C VAL A 165 -18.79 -15.70 -1.09
N GLY A 166 -18.17 -15.86 -2.26
CA GLY A 166 -16.94 -15.17 -2.66
C GLY A 166 -17.08 -13.65 -2.61
N LYS A 167 -18.17 -13.09 -3.16
CA LYS A 167 -18.48 -11.65 -3.09
C LYS A 167 -18.56 -11.14 -1.65
N LYS A 168 -19.21 -11.89 -0.76
CA LYS A 168 -19.34 -11.53 0.68
C LYS A 168 -17.99 -11.57 1.39
N ILE A 169 -17.17 -12.60 1.13
CA ILE A 169 -15.83 -12.73 1.71
C ILE A 169 -14.92 -11.61 1.22
N PHE A 170 -14.98 -11.30 -0.08
CA PHE A 170 -14.24 -10.21 -0.69
C PHE A 170 -14.61 -8.85 -0.08
N LEU A 171 -15.90 -8.55 0.03
CA LEU A 171 -16.40 -7.32 0.66
C LEU A 171 -16.03 -7.25 2.15
N GLY A 172 -16.12 -8.39 2.86
CA GLY A 172 -15.69 -8.48 4.25
C GLY A 172 -14.22 -8.13 4.44
N GLY A 173 -13.34 -8.59 3.54
CA GLY A 173 -11.92 -8.23 3.53
C GLY A 173 -11.70 -6.73 3.36
N LEU A 174 -12.41 -6.08 2.43
CA LEU A 174 -12.35 -4.63 2.23
C LEU A 174 -12.81 -3.84 3.46
N ILE A 175 -13.92 -4.24 4.09
CA ILE A 175 -14.45 -3.57 5.28
C ILE A 175 -13.49 -3.74 6.46
N ALA A 176 -12.97 -4.94 6.68
CA ALA A 176 -12.01 -5.21 7.75
C ALA A 176 -10.72 -4.40 7.56
N GLN A 177 -10.22 -4.28 6.32
CA GLN A 177 -9.06 -3.46 5.98
C GLN A 177 -9.33 -1.97 6.26
N LEU A 178 -10.51 -1.46 5.88
CA LEU A 178 -10.92 -0.08 6.15
C LEU A 178 -11.00 0.21 7.66
N ILE A 179 -11.62 -0.68 8.46
CA ILE A 179 -11.73 -0.51 9.92
C ILE A 179 -10.33 -0.50 10.56
N SER A 180 -9.46 -1.40 10.13
CA SER A 180 -8.07 -1.48 10.61
C SER A 180 -7.32 -0.17 10.33
N PHE A 181 -7.43 0.35 9.10
CA PHE A 181 -6.79 1.60 8.71
C PHE A 181 -7.37 2.85 9.40
N LEU A 182 -8.68 2.88 9.66
CA LEU A 182 -9.30 3.94 10.46
C LEU A 182 -8.78 3.93 11.91
N GLY A 183 -8.64 2.75 12.51
CA GLY A 183 -8.03 2.59 13.82
C GLY A 183 -6.61 3.14 13.87
N TYR A 184 -5.78 2.83 12.86
CA TYR A 184 -4.46 3.43 12.72
C TYR A 184 -4.50 4.96 12.60
N THR A 185 -5.44 5.50 11.80
CA THR A 185 -5.56 6.96 11.60
C THR A 185 -5.90 7.67 12.91
N VAL A 186 -6.72 7.07 13.77
CA VAL A 186 -7.00 7.59 15.13
C VAL A 186 -5.72 7.58 15.98
N VAL A 187 -4.95 6.49 15.96
CA VAL A 187 -3.67 6.42 16.70
C VAL A 187 -2.71 7.51 16.23
N PHE A 188 -2.60 7.71 14.91
CA PHE A 188 -1.80 8.78 14.33
C PHE A 188 -2.28 10.17 14.77
N GLY A 189 -3.59 10.42 14.72
CA GLY A 189 -4.18 11.69 15.16
C GLY A 189 -3.92 11.98 16.64
N VAL A 190 -4.03 10.96 17.51
CA VAL A 190 -3.73 11.08 18.95
C VAL A 190 -2.25 11.36 19.16
N PHE A 191 -1.34 10.73 18.41
CA PHE A 191 0.10 11.03 18.49
C PHE A 191 0.38 12.49 18.14
N VAL A 192 -0.17 13.01 17.04
CA VAL A 192 -0.01 14.41 16.63
C VAL A 192 -0.60 15.37 17.66
N TRP A 193 -1.77 15.04 18.23
CA TRP A 193 -2.37 15.85 19.29
C TRP A 193 -1.49 15.86 20.55
N ARG A 194 -1.03 14.69 21.03
CA ARG A 194 -0.13 14.59 22.18
C ARG A 194 1.18 15.34 21.99
N MET A 195 1.76 15.29 20.79
CA MET A 195 2.93 16.11 20.43
C MET A 195 2.63 17.60 20.59
N ARG A 196 1.47 18.07 20.13
CA ARG A 196 1.06 19.48 20.25
C ARG A 196 0.83 19.93 21.69
N THR A 197 0.29 19.07 22.54
CA THR A 197 -0.08 19.43 23.93
C THR A 197 1.04 19.23 24.94
N GLN A 198 1.83 18.15 24.83
CA GLN A 198 2.85 17.79 25.82
C GLN A 198 4.25 18.29 25.46
N ARG A 199 4.52 18.59 24.18
CA ARG A 199 5.80 19.13 23.69
C ARG A 199 5.60 20.38 22.83
N ASN A 200 4.97 21.39 23.43
CA ASN A 200 4.69 22.67 22.75
C ASN A 200 5.99 23.41 22.37
N ASP A 201 7.05 23.29 23.17
CA ASP A 201 8.34 23.94 22.88
C ASP A 201 9.02 23.39 21.61
N ASP A 202 8.92 22.08 21.37
CA ASP A 202 9.40 21.41 20.14
C ASP A 202 8.49 21.67 18.93
N TRP A 203 7.20 22.00 19.17
CA TRP A 203 6.22 22.38 18.16
C TRP A 203 6.37 23.84 17.71
N SER A 204 6.78 24.71 18.65
CA SER A 204 7.02 26.14 18.48
C SER A 204 8.37 26.43 17.82
N SER A 205 9.40 25.65 18.16
CA SER A 205 10.75 25.82 17.62
C SER A 205 10.83 25.38 16.15
N ARG A 206 10.80 26.37 15.25
CA ARG A 206 10.89 26.18 13.78
C ARG A 206 12.20 26.75 13.20
N PRO A 207 13.38 26.27 13.61
CA PRO A 207 14.65 26.93 13.30
C PRO A 207 15.00 27.00 11.80
N HIS A 208 14.40 26.16 10.95
CA HIS A 208 14.71 26.09 9.51
C HIS A 208 13.48 26.27 8.58
N GLY A 209 12.35 26.77 9.11
CA GLY A 209 11.11 27.01 8.36
C GLY A 209 10.12 25.83 8.32
N ILE A 210 8.88 26.11 7.89
CA ILE A 210 7.74 25.16 7.92
C ILE A 210 7.98 23.93 7.03
N LEU A 211 8.57 24.13 5.85
CA LEU A 211 8.87 23.08 4.86
C LEU A 211 10.10 22.23 5.21
N ARG A 212 10.81 22.48 6.32
CA ARG A 212 11.92 21.65 6.82
C ARG A 212 11.64 21.01 8.18
N HIS A 213 10.44 21.22 8.71
CA HIS A 213 10.04 20.74 10.02
C HIS A 213 9.33 19.38 9.91
N TRP A 214 9.44 18.55 10.95
CA TRP A 214 8.78 17.25 11.04
C TRP A 214 7.25 17.34 10.84
N LEU A 215 6.67 18.51 11.13
CA LEU A 215 5.26 18.82 10.93
C LEU A 215 4.85 18.77 9.44
N ALA A 216 5.74 19.12 8.51
CA ALA A 216 5.46 18.97 7.07
C ALA A 216 5.32 17.50 6.68
N LEU A 217 6.14 16.62 7.27
CA LEU A 217 6.02 15.17 7.08
C LEU A 217 4.74 14.62 7.73
N ALA A 218 4.38 15.10 8.93
CA ALA A 218 3.13 14.73 9.58
C ALA A 218 1.89 15.20 8.77
N ALA A 219 1.92 16.41 8.22
CA ALA A 219 0.87 16.93 7.34
C ALA A 219 0.77 16.13 6.03
N ALA A 220 1.92 15.77 5.43
CA ALA A 220 1.99 14.89 4.27
C ALA A 220 1.34 13.52 4.55
N MET A 221 1.68 12.92 5.68
CA MET A 221 1.07 11.66 6.13
C MET A 221 -0.42 11.81 6.36
N ALA A 222 -0.88 12.90 6.98
CA ALA A 222 -2.31 13.15 7.21
C ALA A 222 -3.09 13.25 5.89
N LEU A 223 -2.56 14.02 4.92
CA LEU A 223 -3.14 14.13 3.59
C LEU A 223 -3.17 12.77 2.87
N SER A 224 -2.10 11.99 2.96
CA SER A 224 -2.08 10.64 2.41
C SER A 224 -3.12 9.73 3.07
N CYS A 225 -3.23 9.74 4.40
CA CYS A 225 -4.23 8.93 5.11
C CYS A 225 -5.65 9.28 4.68
N GLN A 226 -5.97 10.57 4.55
CA GLN A 226 -7.29 11.02 4.08
C GLN A 226 -7.61 10.45 2.69
N ASN A 227 -6.68 10.57 1.73
CA ASN A 227 -6.88 10.04 0.38
C ASN A 227 -7.04 8.51 0.37
N ILE A 228 -6.24 7.78 1.15
CA ILE A 228 -6.37 6.31 1.26
C ILE A 228 -7.75 5.92 1.83
N ILE A 229 -8.27 6.66 2.83
CA ILE A 229 -9.63 6.43 3.37
C ILE A 229 -10.70 6.65 2.30
N VAL A 230 -10.64 7.77 1.57
CA VAL A 230 -11.63 8.08 0.51
C VAL A 230 -11.69 6.94 -0.51
N ARG A 231 -10.52 6.44 -0.94
CA ARG A 231 -10.41 5.30 -1.84
C ARG A 231 -11.00 4.02 -1.24
N SER A 232 -10.65 3.69 0.01
CA SER A 232 -11.15 2.48 0.67
C SER A 232 -12.67 2.50 0.84
N VAL A 233 -13.26 3.65 1.15
CA VAL A 233 -14.72 3.83 1.20
C VAL A 233 -15.35 3.66 -0.18
N PHE A 234 -14.76 4.26 -1.22
CA PHE A 234 -15.21 4.08 -2.60
C PHE A 234 -15.20 2.58 -3.00
N ARG A 235 -14.14 1.84 -2.67
CA ARG A 235 -14.04 0.41 -2.98
C ARG A 235 -15.05 -0.44 -2.24
N VAL A 236 -15.31 -0.14 -0.97
CA VAL A 236 -16.38 -0.81 -0.21
C VAL A 236 -17.74 -0.49 -0.85
N ALA A 237 -18.01 0.76 -1.20
CA ALA A 237 -19.29 1.17 -1.81
C ALA A 237 -19.51 0.55 -3.20
N GLU A 238 -18.48 0.55 -4.07
CA GLU A 238 -18.49 -0.08 -5.39
C GLU A 238 -18.83 -1.57 -5.29
N ASN A 239 -18.19 -2.29 -4.35
CA ASN A 239 -18.41 -3.72 -4.17
C ASN A 239 -19.70 -4.06 -3.40
N ALA A 240 -20.20 -3.16 -2.56
CA ALA A 240 -21.47 -3.32 -1.85
C ALA A 240 -22.69 -3.09 -2.76
N GLN A 241 -22.61 -2.14 -3.70
CA GLN A 241 -23.68 -1.90 -4.68
C GLN A 241 -23.77 -3.02 -5.73
N GLY A 242 -22.68 -3.75 -5.95
CA GLY A 242 -22.61 -4.82 -6.92
C GLY A 242 -22.64 -4.33 -8.37
N ARG A 243 -22.79 -5.29 -9.29
CA ARG A 243 -22.53 -5.14 -10.74
C ARG A 243 -23.44 -4.14 -11.46
N HIS A 244 -24.63 -3.85 -10.91
CA HIS A 244 -25.60 -2.90 -11.47
C HIS A 244 -25.56 -1.52 -10.80
N GLY A 245 -24.63 -1.29 -9.86
CA GLY A 245 -24.48 -0.01 -9.19
C GLY A 245 -23.96 1.08 -10.13
N VAL A 246 -24.44 2.31 -9.96
CA VAL A 246 -24.02 3.48 -10.75
C VAL A 246 -22.51 3.72 -10.66
N LEU A 247 -21.88 3.34 -9.53
CA LEU A 247 -20.43 3.43 -9.33
C LEU A 247 -19.65 2.42 -10.17
N ALA A 248 -20.13 1.18 -10.27
CA ALA A 248 -19.51 0.12 -11.08
C ALA A 248 -19.83 0.26 -12.58
N GLY A 249 -20.90 0.98 -12.94
CA GLY A 249 -21.29 1.23 -14.32
C GLY A 249 -20.51 2.36 -15.01
N ASN A 250 -19.94 3.30 -14.25
CA ASN A 250 -19.31 4.50 -14.79
C ASN A 250 -17.79 4.51 -14.56
N GLU A 251 -17.03 4.30 -15.64
CA GLU A 251 -15.57 4.28 -15.64
C GLU A 251 -14.93 5.56 -15.06
N GLN A 252 -15.58 6.71 -15.23
CA GLN A 252 -15.08 8.00 -14.75
C GLN A 252 -14.90 8.03 -13.22
N TYR A 253 -15.80 7.40 -12.47
CA TYR A 253 -15.68 7.35 -11.01
C TYR A 253 -14.49 6.52 -10.56
N PHE A 254 -14.17 5.43 -11.27
CA PHE A 254 -12.95 4.67 -10.99
C PHE A 254 -11.71 5.57 -11.15
N TYR A 255 -11.60 6.33 -12.25
CA TYR A 255 -10.40 7.15 -12.47
C TYR A 255 -10.30 8.32 -11.50
N MET A 256 -11.43 8.95 -11.16
CA MET A 256 -11.42 10.11 -10.25
C MET A 256 -11.30 9.70 -8.78
N MET A 257 -12.04 8.67 -8.33
CA MET A 257 -12.16 8.33 -6.90
C MET A 257 -11.21 7.22 -6.45
N ASP A 258 -10.72 6.37 -7.37
CA ASP A 258 -9.73 5.34 -7.07
C ASP A 258 -8.32 5.77 -7.50
N CYS A 259 -8.15 6.09 -8.79
CA CYS A 259 -6.85 6.35 -9.39
C CYS A 259 -6.27 7.72 -9.02
N ALA A 260 -7.03 8.81 -9.20
CA ALA A 260 -6.51 10.15 -8.94
C ALA A 260 -6.26 10.38 -7.43
N VAL A 261 -7.20 9.96 -6.58
CA VAL A 261 -7.08 10.06 -5.11
C VAL A 261 -5.82 9.35 -4.60
N LEU A 262 -5.57 8.13 -5.05
CA LEU A 262 -4.37 7.40 -4.64
C LEU A 262 -3.10 8.02 -5.22
N TRP A 263 -3.14 8.52 -6.45
CA TRP A 263 -1.98 9.17 -7.06
C TRP A 263 -1.57 10.42 -6.29
N VAL A 264 -2.55 11.22 -5.85
CA VAL A 264 -2.31 12.39 -4.98
C VAL A 264 -1.68 11.94 -3.67
N ALA A 265 -2.18 10.87 -3.03
CA ALA A 265 -1.61 10.34 -1.79
C ALA A 265 -0.11 10.00 -1.91
N VAL A 266 0.29 9.41 -3.04
CA VAL A 266 1.68 9.03 -3.32
C VAL A 266 2.54 10.23 -3.68
N SER A 267 2.01 11.13 -4.50
CA SER A 267 2.73 12.30 -5.00
C SER A 267 3.14 13.26 -3.88
N VAL A 268 2.38 13.31 -2.79
CA VAL A 268 2.73 14.09 -1.60
C VAL A 268 4.10 13.65 -1.01
N PHE A 269 4.41 12.35 -1.02
CA PHE A 269 5.70 11.83 -0.54
C PHE A 269 6.86 12.03 -1.54
N LEU A 270 6.57 12.28 -2.81
CA LEU A 270 7.59 12.71 -3.78
C LEU A 270 8.03 14.15 -3.52
N VAL A 271 7.08 15.03 -3.20
CA VAL A 271 7.37 16.44 -2.89
C VAL A 271 8.02 16.58 -1.51
N ILE A 272 7.45 15.91 -0.50
CA ILE A 272 7.95 15.92 0.87
C ILE A 272 8.71 14.61 1.09
N TRP A 273 9.96 14.58 0.65
CA TRP A 273 10.79 13.36 0.71
C TRP A 273 11.16 12.99 2.15
N PRO A 274 10.58 11.93 2.74
CA PRO A 274 10.76 11.63 4.17
C PRO A 274 12.23 11.45 4.60
N PRO A 275 13.10 10.79 3.81
CA PRO A 275 14.53 10.67 4.14
C PRO A 275 15.31 11.98 4.25
N ARG A 276 14.82 13.10 3.67
CA ARG A 276 15.46 14.42 3.84
C ARG A 276 15.20 15.05 5.20
N TYR A 277 14.11 14.67 5.86
CA TYR A 277 13.73 15.16 7.19
C TYR A 277 14.21 14.22 8.30
N LEU A 278 14.41 12.94 7.98
CA LEU A 278 14.86 11.89 8.90
C LEU A 278 16.40 11.68 8.84
N THR A 279 17.17 12.62 8.26
CA THR A 279 18.64 12.53 8.16
C THR A 279 19.26 12.56 9.55
N GLY A 280 19.59 11.38 10.04
CA GLY A 280 20.09 11.10 11.40
C GLY A 280 19.92 9.64 11.78
N TYR A 281 19.04 8.90 11.09
CA TYR A 281 18.87 7.47 11.31
C TYR A 281 20.04 6.66 10.73
N LYS A 282 21.03 6.35 11.58
CA LYS A 282 21.69 5.03 11.53
C LYS A 282 20.75 4.06 12.26
N PRO A 283 20.32 2.93 11.66
CA PRO A 283 19.58 1.91 12.40
C PRO A 283 20.40 1.43 13.59
N ALA A 284 20.16 2.00 14.77
CA ALA A 284 20.46 1.34 16.02
C ALA A 284 19.47 0.17 16.14
N GLY A 285 19.90 -1.01 15.69
CA GLY A 285 19.27 -2.28 16.07
C GLY A 285 18.74 -3.14 14.92
N THR A 286 18.10 -2.60 13.88
CA THR A 286 17.47 -3.48 12.87
C THR A 286 18.46 -4.13 11.90
N GLY A 287 19.68 -3.59 11.77
CA GLY A 287 20.75 -4.25 11.03
C GLY A 287 21.24 -5.55 11.69
N ARG A 288 21.27 -5.60 13.03
CA ARG A 288 21.70 -6.77 13.78
C ARG A 288 20.59 -7.80 13.96
N GLU A 289 19.33 -7.37 14.06
CA GLU A 289 18.19 -8.30 14.19
C GLU A 289 17.86 -8.99 12.85
N LEU A 290 17.98 -8.29 11.71
CA LEU A 290 17.86 -8.92 10.39
C LEU A 290 19.06 -9.84 10.10
N GLU A 291 20.28 -9.47 10.55
CA GLU A 291 21.44 -10.37 10.51
C GLU A 291 21.25 -11.60 11.38
N SER A 292 20.59 -11.49 12.55
CA SER A 292 20.32 -12.64 13.42
C SER A 292 19.21 -13.55 12.88
N GLU A 293 18.18 -13.01 12.23
CA GLU A 293 17.17 -13.83 11.55
C GLU A 293 17.72 -14.46 10.25
N VAL A 294 18.59 -13.77 9.51
CA VAL A 294 19.26 -14.33 8.32
C VAL A 294 20.29 -15.40 8.70
N LYS A 295 21.03 -15.22 9.81
CA LYS A 295 21.93 -16.26 10.37
C LYS A 295 21.20 -17.52 10.85
N LEU A 296 19.95 -17.39 11.28
CA LEU A 296 19.10 -18.52 11.68
C LEU A 296 18.59 -19.33 10.48
N ILE A 297 18.57 -18.74 9.27
CA ILE A 297 17.98 -19.34 8.06
C ILE A 297 19.04 -19.88 7.09
N ALA A 298 20.28 -19.38 7.12
CA ALA A 298 21.38 -19.91 6.29
C ALA A 298 22.74 -19.78 7.02
N PRO A 299 23.27 -20.86 7.62
CA PRO A 299 24.40 -20.76 8.54
C PRO A 299 25.79 -20.68 7.89
N GLU A 300 25.93 -20.55 6.56
CA GLU A 300 27.27 -20.59 5.96
C GLU A 300 27.54 -19.55 4.86
N ARG A 301 28.69 -18.88 5.05
CA ARG A 301 29.54 -18.13 4.11
C ARG A 301 29.07 -16.75 3.68
N TYR A 302 29.47 -15.76 4.49
CA TYR A 302 30.10 -14.56 3.95
C TYR A 302 31.00 -13.91 5.02
N GLU A 303 32.29 -14.24 5.02
CA GLU A 303 33.31 -13.44 5.72
C GLU A 303 33.61 -12.21 4.86
N MET A 304 33.30 -11.01 5.38
CA MET A 304 33.75 -9.76 4.79
C MET A 304 35.16 -9.45 5.31
N PRO A 305 36.11 -9.05 4.46
CA PRO A 305 37.49 -8.83 4.87
C PRO A 305 37.60 -7.64 5.84
N HIS A 306 38.23 -7.89 6.99
CA HIS A 306 38.60 -6.88 7.96
C HIS A 306 39.56 -5.86 7.33
N TYR A 307 39.11 -4.61 7.17
CA TYR A 307 40.03 -3.51 6.91
C TYR A 307 40.71 -3.12 8.23
N SER A 308 41.92 -3.65 8.43
CA SER A 308 42.85 -3.23 9.47
C SER A 308 43.34 -1.82 9.14
N GLY A 309 42.77 -0.82 9.84
CA GLY A 309 43.38 0.50 9.93
C GLY A 309 44.65 0.37 10.77
N ARG A 310 45.81 0.39 10.09
CA ARG A 310 47.13 0.47 10.72
C ARG A 310 47.66 1.90 10.51
N ILE A 311 48.02 2.49 11.64
CA ILE A 311 48.87 3.67 11.92
C ILE A 311 48.33 5.05 11.50
#